data_AF-A0A969PHE3-F1
#
_entry.id   AF-A0A969PHE3-F1
#
_cell.length_a   1.000
_cell.length_b   1.000
_cell.length_c   1.000
_cell.angle_alpha   90.00
_cell.angle_beta   90.00
_cell.angle_gamma   90.00
#
_symmetry.space_group_name_H-M   'P 1'
#
loop_
_entity.id
_entity.type
_entity.pdbx_description
1 polymer ?
#
loop_
_entity_poly.entity_id
_entity_poly.type
_entity_poly.pdbx_seq_one_letter_code
_entity_poly.pdbx_strand_id
1 'polypeptide(L)'
;MPQTLQQLYGANAVLNGTVLTVELTNFTNTGFDPTKPENLTPGKIAAAHLKFMRDNNKGETLANDPAIGIVADEGIGQKQFIVRGEDPNAQAQISIPITFNIYTLDEASDFDPDKVIG
;
A
#
# COMPACT_ATOMS: atom_id res chain seq x y z
N MET A 1 12.14 10.06 -19.07
CA MET A 1 11.35 10.20 -20.31
C MET A 1 9.89 9.99 -19.96
N PRO A 2 8.93 10.70 -20.55
CA PRO A 2 7.51 10.46 -20.28
C PRO A 2 7.12 9.03 -20.71
N GLN A 3 6.42 8.30 -19.85
CA GLN A 3 5.88 6.97 -20.19
C GLN A 3 4.91 7.09 -21.37
N THR A 4 4.99 6.14 -22.32
CA THR A 4 4.03 6.03 -23.41
C THR A 4 2.72 5.44 -22.92
N LEU A 5 1.64 5.64 -23.67
CA LEU A 5 0.34 5.04 -23.36
C LEU A 5 0.43 3.51 -23.26
N GLN A 6 1.21 2.89 -24.15
CA GLN A 6 1.38 1.44 -24.21
C GLN A 6 2.24 0.91 -23.06
N GLN A 7 3.20 1.70 -22.57
CA GLN A 7 3.95 1.37 -21.36
C GLN A 7 3.03 1.38 -20.13
N LEU A 8 2.04 2.28 -20.09
CA LEU A 8 1.13 2.39 -18.96
C LEU A 8 -0.03 1.39 -19.01
N TYR A 9 -0.66 1.19 -20.17
CA TYR A 9 -1.92 0.44 -20.31
C TYR A 9 -1.81 -0.83 -21.15
N GLY A 10 -0.62 -1.20 -21.61
CA GLY A 10 -0.36 -2.38 -22.44
C GLY A 10 -0.31 -2.07 -23.94
N ALA A 11 0.24 -3.01 -24.72
CA ALA A 11 0.54 -2.81 -26.14
C ALA A 11 -0.67 -2.40 -27.01
N ASN A 12 -1.88 -2.82 -26.63
CA ASN A 12 -3.11 -2.58 -27.38
C ASN A 12 -3.88 -1.33 -26.90
N ALA A 13 -3.30 -0.54 -26.00
CA ALA A 13 -3.93 0.70 -25.54
C ALA A 13 -3.93 1.77 -26.65
N VAL A 14 -5.09 2.39 -26.88
CA VAL A 14 -5.29 3.40 -27.93
C VAL A 14 -6.01 4.61 -27.36
N LEU A 15 -5.48 5.81 -27.62
CA LEU A 15 -6.14 7.09 -27.37
C LEU A 15 -6.55 7.69 -28.71
N ASN A 16 -7.85 7.80 -28.95
CA ASN A 16 -8.40 8.42 -30.16
C ASN A 16 -9.22 9.65 -29.77
N GLY A 17 -8.65 10.84 -29.98
CA GLY A 17 -9.23 12.10 -29.51
C GLY A 17 -9.36 12.11 -27.98
N THR A 18 -10.61 12.07 -27.49
CA THR A 18 -10.94 12.05 -26.05
C THR A 18 -11.31 10.66 -25.52
N VAL A 19 -11.22 9.62 -26.36
CA VAL A 19 -11.62 8.25 -25.99
C VAL A 19 -10.37 7.39 -25.77
N LEU A 20 -10.25 6.85 -24.55
CA LEU A 20 -9.26 5.85 -24.19
C LEU A 20 -9.87 4.45 -24.28
N THR A 21 -9.26 3.57 -25.07
CA THR A 21 -9.60 2.14 -25.16
C THR A 21 -8.47 1.31 -24.58
N VAL A 22 -8.79 0.43 -23.64
CA VAL A 22 -7.86 -0.50 -22.99
C VAL A 22 -8.47 -1.89 -22.89
N GLU A 23 -7.62 -2.91 -22.89
CA GLU A 23 -8.05 -4.30 -22.70
C GLU A 23 -8.12 -4.64 -21.22
N LEU A 24 -9.24 -5.20 -20.77
CA LEU A 24 -9.43 -5.60 -19.36
C LEU A 24 -8.48 -6.71 -18.92
N THR A 25 -7.92 -7.47 -19.86
CA THR A 25 -6.87 -8.46 -19.62
C THR A 25 -5.61 -7.84 -19.02
N ASN A 26 -5.34 -6.56 -19.27
CA ASN A 26 -4.21 -5.85 -18.68
C ASN A 26 -4.39 -5.62 -17.17
N PHE A 27 -5.62 -5.75 -16.63
CA PHE A 27 -5.89 -5.62 -15.20
C PHE A 27 -5.74 -6.93 -14.43
N THR A 28 -5.39 -8.05 -15.07
CA THR A 28 -5.30 -9.37 -14.41
C THR A 28 -4.32 -9.40 -13.24
N ASN A 29 -3.20 -8.68 -13.34
CA ASN A 29 -2.22 -8.53 -12.25
C ASN A 29 -2.79 -7.82 -11.00
N THR A 30 -3.94 -7.17 -11.11
CA THR A 30 -4.64 -6.57 -9.98
C THR A 30 -5.55 -7.56 -9.24
N GLY A 31 -5.64 -8.81 -9.71
CA GLY A 31 -6.60 -9.81 -9.24
C GLY A 31 -7.99 -9.68 -9.88
N PHE A 32 -8.12 -8.83 -10.91
CA PHE A 32 -9.34 -8.73 -11.71
C PHE A 32 -9.38 -9.86 -12.74
N ASP A 33 -10.47 -10.63 -12.79
CA ASP A 33 -10.64 -11.70 -13.77
C ASP A 33 -11.71 -11.30 -14.80
N PRO A 34 -11.31 -10.94 -16.04
CA PRO A 34 -12.24 -10.52 -17.09
C PRO A 34 -13.01 -11.69 -17.72
N THR A 35 -12.64 -12.95 -17.45
CA THR A 35 -13.33 -14.12 -17.99
C THR A 35 -14.61 -14.44 -17.23
N LYS A 36 -14.77 -13.86 -16.03
CA LYS A 36 -15.91 -14.01 -15.14
C LYS A 36 -16.95 -12.91 -15.37
N PRO A 37 -18.15 -13.23 -15.88
CA PRO A 37 -19.19 -12.24 -16.17
C PRO A 37 -19.58 -11.38 -14.96
N GLU A 38 -19.56 -11.95 -13.75
CA GLU A 38 -19.84 -11.26 -12.50
C GLU A 38 -18.82 -10.16 -12.16
N ASN A 39 -17.66 -10.12 -12.84
CA ASN A 39 -16.63 -9.10 -12.68
C ASN A 39 -16.76 -7.94 -13.67
N LEU A 40 -17.55 -8.08 -14.73
CA LEU A 40 -17.72 -7.05 -15.78
C LEU A 40 -18.71 -5.94 -15.38
N THR A 41 -18.85 -5.67 -14.08
CA THR A 41 -19.68 -4.57 -13.60
C THR A 41 -18.87 -3.27 -13.57
N PRO A 42 -19.50 -2.10 -13.81
CA PRO A 42 -18.79 -0.82 -13.83
C PRO A 42 -17.95 -0.56 -12.57
N GLY A 43 -18.49 -0.90 -11.38
CA GLY A 43 -17.78 -0.72 -10.12
C GLY A 43 -16.53 -1.58 -9.98
N LYS A 44 -16.57 -2.83 -10.43
CA LYS A 44 -15.41 -3.74 -10.39
C LYS A 44 -14.35 -3.37 -11.43
N ILE A 45 -14.78 -2.93 -12.62
CA ILE A 45 -13.87 -2.43 -13.66
C ILE A 45 -13.17 -1.15 -13.18
N ALA A 46 -13.92 -0.21 -12.59
CA ALA A 46 -13.36 1.01 -12.01
C ALA A 46 -12.36 0.70 -10.87
N ALA A 47 -12.70 -0.22 -9.97
CA ALA A 47 -11.79 -0.64 -8.90
C ALA A 47 -10.50 -1.29 -9.44
N ALA A 48 -10.63 -2.14 -10.47
CA ALA A 48 -9.49 -2.76 -11.15
C ALA A 48 -8.60 -1.70 -11.81
N HIS A 49 -9.20 -0.72 -12.50
CA HIS A 49 -8.47 0.38 -13.13
C HIS A 49 -7.74 1.25 -12.11
N LEU A 50 -8.37 1.62 -11.00
CA LEU A 50 -7.72 2.37 -9.93
C LEU A 50 -6.55 1.60 -9.32
N LYS A 51 -6.72 0.30 -9.07
CA LYS A 51 -5.66 -0.57 -8.55
C LYS A 51 -4.51 -0.71 -9.55
N PHE A 52 -4.83 -0.88 -10.83
CA PHE A 52 -3.86 -0.93 -11.92
C PHE A 52 -3.05 0.37 -12.01
N MET A 53 -3.71 1.53 -11.92
CA MET A 53 -3.02 2.82 -11.92
C MET A 53 -2.14 3.00 -10.69
N ARG A 54 -2.61 2.62 -9.51
CA ARG A 54 -1.77 2.61 -8.29
C ARG A 54 -0.53 1.73 -8.48
N ASP A 55 -0.67 0.59 -9.13
CA ASP A 55 0.42 -0.37 -9.25
C ASP A 55 1.44 -0.03 -10.34
N ASN A 56 1.00 0.58 -11.44
CA ASN A 56 1.84 0.93 -12.60
C ASN A 56 2.30 2.39 -12.65
N ASN A 57 1.63 3.30 -11.93
CA ASN A 57 2.05 4.71 -11.84
C ASN A 57 3.10 4.94 -10.74
N LYS A 58 3.82 3.88 -10.36
CA LYS A 58 4.98 3.95 -9.46
C LYS A 58 6.15 4.44 -10.31
N GLY A 59 6.83 5.49 -9.84
CA GLY A 59 8.07 5.92 -10.48
C GLY A 59 9.09 4.79 -10.49
N GLU A 60 9.82 4.61 -11.59
CA GLU A 60 10.91 3.62 -11.67
C GLU A 60 12.07 3.93 -10.69
N THR A 61 12.12 5.16 -10.18
CA THR A 61 13.09 5.69 -9.23
C THR A 61 12.40 6.56 -8.18
N LEU A 62 12.91 6.59 -6.94
CA LEU A 62 12.41 7.42 -5.83
C LEU A 62 12.09 8.88 -6.24
N ALA A 63 12.97 9.53 -7.01
CA ALA A 63 12.80 10.92 -7.43
C ALA A 63 11.63 11.17 -8.41
N ASN A 64 11.09 10.11 -9.01
CA ASN A 64 10.03 10.17 -10.02
C ASN A 64 8.75 9.47 -9.56
N ASP A 65 8.65 9.04 -8.30
CA ASP A 65 7.45 8.40 -7.76
C ASP A 65 6.55 9.45 -7.06
N PRO A 66 5.44 9.88 -7.68
CA PRO A 66 4.50 10.83 -7.08
C PRO A 66 3.68 10.21 -5.93
N ALA A 67 3.83 8.90 -5.68
CA ALA A 67 3.13 8.13 -4.65
C ALA A 67 4.05 7.53 -3.58
N ILE A 68 5.21 8.18 -3.30
CA ILE A 68 6.10 7.83 -2.18
C ILE A 68 5.29 7.50 -0.91
N GLY A 69 5.52 6.32 -0.36
CA GLY A 69 4.79 5.82 0.81
C GLY A 69 5.40 4.56 1.40
N ILE A 70 4.84 4.08 2.52
CA ILE A 70 5.30 2.89 3.25
C ILE A 70 4.59 1.66 2.69
N VAL A 71 5.32 0.57 2.46
CA VAL A 71 4.74 -0.75 2.12
C VAL A 71 4.94 -1.68 3.30
N ALA A 72 3.91 -2.44 3.66
CA ALA A 72 4.07 -3.59 4.54
C ALA A 72 4.45 -4.79 3.67
N ASP A 73 5.61 -5.39 3.95
CA ASP A 73 6.05 -6.64 3.38
C ASP A 73 5.90 -7.75 4.43
N GLU A 74 5.41 -8.90 4.01
CA GLU A 74 5.25 -10.08 4.85
C GLU A 74 6.20 -11.16 4.35
N GLY A 75 7.47 -11.03 4.74
CA GLY A 75 8.48 -12.08 4.59
C GLY A 75 8.38 -13.11 5.73
N ILE A 76 9.01 -14.27 5.52
CA ILE A 76 9.00 -15.48 6.39
C ILE A 76 8.98 -15.12 7.89
N GLY A 77 7.77 -15.05 8.46
CA GLY A 77 7.54 -14.87 9.90
C GLY A 77 7.72 -13.46 10.47
N GLN A 78 7.98 -12.42 9.67
CA GLN A 78 8.13 -11.04 10.17
C GLN A 78 7.41 -10.04 9.27
N LYS A 79 6.61 -9.15 9.88
CA LYS A 79 6.07 -7.98 9.19
C LYS A 79 7.15 -6.90 9.16
N GLN A 80 7.66 -6.59 7.99
CA GLN A 80 8.60 -5.49 7.79
C GLN A 80 7.88 -4.34 7.11
N PHE A 81 8.05 -3.13 7.63
CA PHE A 81 7.67 -1.94 6.90
C PHE A 81 8.87 -1.48 6.09
N ILE A 82 8.69 -1.31 4.79
CA ILE A 82 9.74 -0.87 3.88
C ILE A 82 9.33 0.50 3.34
N VAL A 83 10.18 1.49 3.57
CA VAL A 83 10.02 2.81 2.93
C VAL A 83 10.34 2.61 1.45
N ARG A 84 9.36 2.87 0.58
CA ARG A 84 9.53 2.61 -0.84
C ARG A 84 10.54 3.60 -1.43
N GLY A 85 11.62 3.07 -2.01
CA GLY A 85 12.66 3.83 -2.69
C GLY A 85 13.90 4.18 -1.85
N GLU A 86 14.01 3.68 -0.61
CA GLU A 86 15.27 3.63 0.12
C GLU A 86 15.98 2.28 -0.12
N ASP A 87 17.30 2.23 0.05
CA ASP A 87 18.05 0.96 0.01
C ASP A 87 17.45 0.00 1.06
N PRO A 88 17.17 -1.27 0.74
CA PRO A 88 16.69 -2.25 1.72
C PRO A 88 17.59 -2.39 2.96
N ASN A 89 18.85 -1.95 2.87
CA ASN A 89 19.84 -1.89 3.94
C ASN A 89 20.06 -0.48 4.52
N ALA A 90 19.42 0.55 3.96
CA ALA A 90 19.33 1.84 4.63
C ALA A 90 18.53 1.61 5.92
N GLN A 91 19.06 2.08 7.05
CA GLN A 91 18.39 1.97 8.34
C GLN A 91 17.18 2.92 8.38
N ALA A 92 16.14 2.60 7.63
CA ALA A 92 14.85 3.24 7.74
C ALA A 92 14.25 2.82 9.09
N GLN A 93 14.54 3.58 10.15
CA GLN A 93 13.99 3.30 11.46
C GLN A 93 12.51 3.68 11.48
N ILE A 94 11.64 2.67 11.36
CA ILE A 94 10.20 2.85 11.51
C ILE A 94 9.88 2.70 13.00
N SER A 95 9.71 3.85 13.66
CA SER A 95 9.35 3.91 15.08
C SER A 95 7.86 3.71 15.24
N ILE A 96 7.45 2.55 15.78
CA ILE A 96 6.07 2.28 16.17
C ILE A 96 6.01 2.41 17.70
N PRO A 97 5.31 3.41 18.26
CA PRO A 97 5.13 3.49 19.70
C PRO A 97 4.26 2.32 20.16
N ILE A 98 4.83 1.45 21.01
CA ILE A 98 4.10 0.37 21.68
C ILE A 98 3.91 0.77 23.14
N THR A 99 2.66 0.80 23.61
CA THR A 99 2.33 0.97 25.02
C THR A 99 2.13 -0.39 25.66
N PHE A 100 2.91 -0.70 26.70
CA PHE A 100 2.68 -1.87 27.56
C PHE A 100 2.02 -1.41 28.86
N ASN A 101 0.83 -1.91 29.14
CA ASN A 101 0.21 -1.77 30.45
C ASN A 101 0.63 -2.99 31.28
N ILE A 102 1.48 -2.76 32.29
CA ILE A 102 1.90 -3.80 33.23
C ILE A 102 0.98 -3.72 34.44
N TYR A 103 0.19 -4.77 34.65
CA TYR A 103 -0.59 -4.93 35.87
C TYR A 103 0.14 -5.90 36.78
N THR A 104 0.49 -5.45 37.97
CA THR A 104 1.03 -6.32 39.04
C THR A 104 -0.08 -6.63 40.02
N LEU A 105 -0.08 -7.86 40.57
CA LEU A 105 -1.00 -8.18 41.66
C LEU A 105 -0.62 -7.31 42.86
N ASP A 106 -1.60 -6.58 43.36
CA ASP A 106 -1.42 -5.73 44.50
C ASP A 106 -1.64 -6.56 45.78
N GLU A 107 -0.55 -7.09 46.33
CA GLU A 107 -0.60 -7.96 47.52
C GLU A 107 -0.46 -7.19 48.83
N ALA A 108 -0.19 -5.86 48.80
CA ALA A 108 0.04 -5.06 50.02
C ALA A 108 -0.04 -3.52 49.87
N SER A 109 -0.57 -2.97 48.78
CA SER A 109 -0.53 -1.51 48.56
C SER A 109 -1.47 -0.76 49.49
N ASP A 110 -0.86 0.09 50.31
CA ASP A 110 -1.50 1.11 51.13
C ASP A 110 -1.57 2.45 50.34
N PHE A 111 -1.59 2.38 49.00
CA PHE A 111 -1.58 3.54 48.10
C PHE A 111 -2.94 4.24 48.11
N ASP A 112 -3.08 5.13 49.09
CA ASP A 112 -4.09 6.17 49.11
C ASP A 112 -3.50 7.44 48.46
N PRO A 113 -4.01 7.88 47.29
CA PRO A 113 -3.47 9.04 46.58
C PRO A 113 -3.59 10.35 47.39
N ASP A 114 -4.36 10.36 48.49
CA ASP A 114 -4.56 11.52 49.35
C ASP A 114 -3.73 11.47 50.65
N LYS A 115 -2.87 10.46 50.83
CA LYS A 115 -2.03 10.32 52.04
C LYS A 115 -0.89 11.36 52.04
N VAL A 116 -1.12 12.51 52.67
CA VAL A 116 -0.09 13.54 52.87
C VAL A 116 0.93 13.05 53.91
N ILE A 117 2.22 13.03 53.54
CA ILE A 117 3.31 12.65 54.44
C ILE A 117 3.40 13.69 55.57
N GLY A 118 3.26 13.23 56.82
CA GLY A 118 3.52 14.00 58.06
C GLY A 118 4.87 13.66 58.65
#